data_AF-A0A425DKV0-F1
#
_entry.id   AF-A0A425DKV0-F1
#
_cell.length_a   1.000
_cell.length_b   1.000
_cell.length_c   1.000
_cell.angle_alpha   90.00
_cell.angle_beta   90.00
_cell.angle_gamma   90.00
#
_symmetry.space_group_name_H-M   'P 1'
#
loop_
_entity.id
_entity.type
_entity.pdbx_description
1 polymer ?
#
loop_
_entity_poly.entity_id
_entity_poly.type
_entity_poly.pdbx_seq_one_letter_code
_entity_poly.pdbx_strand_id
1 'polypeptide(L)'
;ADRAAHKRAVSTLWSYARLPCTNVWRLPGVESETGLREEALGPERDTRLLTADKLFEGKLECKPDTKPWFVLGWDVEWYLDAEATYDAQKEKCKVAQDIVDQFDKKWKPGPSEDHVVLLTHDYFFVDEAKASIFRNVIAELQLLGYTIGTLDQYPLKQ
;
A
#
# COMPACT_ATOMS: atom_id res chain seq x y z
N ALA A 1 -19.51 15.08 8.00
CA ALA A 1 -18.56 14.19 7.31
C ALA A 1 -18.13 13.02 8.22
N ASP A 2 -17.84 13.28 9.48
CA ASP A 2 -17.25 12.31 10.43
C ASP A 2 -18.09 11.04 10.67
N ARG A 3 -19.42 11.15 10.79
CA ARG A 3 -20.28 9.98 10.97
C ARG A 3 -20.24 9.01 9.78
N ALA A 4 -20.12 9.55 8.56
CA ALA A 4 -20.01 8.73 7.35
C ALA A 4 -18.61 8.09 7.24
N ALA A 5 -17.56 8.83 7.56
CA ALA A 5 -16.19 8.30 7.62
C ALA A 5 -16.05 7.19 8.67
N HIS A 6 -16.58 7.40 9.88
CA HIS A 6 -16.60 6.40 10.94
C HIS A 6 -17.38 5.14 10.53
N LYS A 7 -18.59 5.31 9.97
CA LYS A 7 -19.38 4.16 9.49
C LYS A 7 -18.64 3.35 8.43
N ARG A 8 -17.96 4.04 7.49
CA ARG A 8 -17.11 3.39 6.48
C ARG A 8 -15.98 2.60 7.13
N ALA A 9 -15.20 3.23 8.01
CA ALA A 9 -14.07 2.59 8.70
C ALA A 9 -14.50 1.34 9.50
N VAL A 10 -15.64 1.40 10.20
CA VAL A 10 -16.18 0.24 10.92
C VAL A 10 -16.63 -0.87 9.96
N SER A 11 -17.24 -0.50 8.82
CA SER A 11 -17.74 -1.48 7.85
C SER A 11 -16.64 -2.17 7.03
N THR A 12 -15.50 -1.50 6.83
CA THR A 12 -14.32 -2.03 6.11
C THR A 12 -13.28 -2.61 7.06
N LEU A 13 -13.51 -2.52 8.37
CA LEU A 13 -12.71 -3.17 9.39
C LEU A 13 -12.66 -4.67 9.07
N TRP A 14 -11.47 -5.26 8.99
CA TRP A 14 -11.27 -6.66 8.62
C TRP A 14 -11.67 -7.02 7.18
N SER A 15 -11.58 -6.09 6.25
CA SER A 15 -11.77 -6.38 4.80
C SER A 15 -10.48 -6.27 3.99
N TYR A 16 -9.44 -5.67 4.57
CA TYR A 16 -8.17 -5.39 3.91
C TYR A 16 -7.01 -5.77 4.84
N ALA A 17 -6.00 -6.44 4.30
CA ALA A 17 -4.76 -6.78 4.97
C ALA A 17 -3.56 -6.42 4.11
N ARG A 18 -2.42 -6.22 4.77
CA ARG A 18 -1.09 -6.22 4.16
C ARG A 18 -0.19 -7.07 5.05
N LEU A 19 0.52 -8.01 4.44
CA LEU A 19 1.45 -8.84 5.19
C LEU A 19 2.73 -8.06 5.52
N PRO A 20 3.32 -8.28 6.71
CA PRO A 20 4.62 -7.72 7.03
C PRO A 20 5.68 -8.10 5.99
N CYS A 21 6.46 -7.11 5.55
CA CYS A 21 7.65 -7.30 4.70
C CYS A 21 7.40 -8.10 3.41
N THR A 22 6.17 -8.08 2.87
CA THR A 22 5.76 -8.96 1.76
C THR A 22 4.85 -8.20 0.78
N ASN A 23 5.31 -7.99 -0.45
CA ASN A 23 4.53 -7.32 -1.49
C ASN A 23 3.70 -8.34 -2.28
N VAL A 24 2.53 -8.67 -1.75
CA VAL A 24 1.64 -9.70 -2.29
C VAL A 24 0.24 -9.15 -2.51
N TRP A 25 -0.37 -9.55 -3.62
CA TRP A 25 -1.73 -9.20 -4.00
C TRP A 25 -2.56 -10.49 -4.04
N ARG A 26 -3.64 -10.49 -3.25
CA ARG A 26 -4.73 -11.48 -3.32
C ARG A 26 -6.04 -10.73 -3.41
N LEU A 27 -6.51 -10.57 -4.64
CA LEU A 27 -7.76 -9.89 -4.98
C LEU A 27 -8.55 -10.79 -5.96
N PRO A 28 -9.87 -10.57 -6.13
CA PRO A 28 -10.62 -11.32 -7.12
C PRO A 28 -9.99 -11.21 -8.52
N GLY A 29 -9.65 -12.35 -9.11
CA GLY A 29 -8.99 -12.43 -10.42
C GLY A 29 -7.54 -11.93 -10.46
N VAL A 30 -6.90 -11.69 -9.31
CA VAL A 30 -5.50 -11.24 -9.22
C VAL A 30 -4.78 -12.01 -8.12
N GLU A 31 -3.74 -12.72 -8.54
CA GLU A 31 -2.72 -13.30 -7.68
C GLU A 31 -1.36 -12.84 -8.18
N SER A 32 -0.66 -12.05 -7.37
CA SER A 32 0.66 -11.52 -7.70
C SER A 32 1.53 -11.46 -6.46
N GLU A 33 2.82 -11.68 -6.64
CA GLU A 33 3.84 -11.53 -5.60
C GLU A 33 5.09 -10.90 -6.21
N THR A 34 5.65 -9.91 -5.53
CA THR A 34 6.88 -9.24 -5.94
C THR A 34 7.73 -8.94 -4.72
N GLY A 35 9.02 -8.68 -4.93
CA GLY A 35 9.85 -8.01 -3.91
C GLY A 35 9.98 -8.71 -2.55
N LEU A 36 9.92 -10.04 -2.50
CA LEU A 36 10.35 -10.77 -1.30
C LEU A 36 11.86 -10.62 -1.15
N ARG A 37 12.31 -10.21 0.04
CA ARG A 37 13.74 -10.15 0.37
C ARG A 37 14.36 -11.54 0.25
N GLU A 38 15.61 -11.61 -0.20
CA GLU A 38 16.35 -12.86 -0.37
C GLU A 38 16.39 -13.70 0.93
N GLU A 39 16.43 -13.02 2.08
CA GLU A 39 16.41 -13.60 3.42
C GLU A 39 15.08 -14.31 3.76
N ALA A 40 13.99 -13.92 3.10
CA ALA A 40 12.67 -14.52 3.29
C ALA A 40 12.44 -15.71 2.33
N LEU A 41 13.42 -16.09 1.52
CA LEU A 41 13.27 -17.21 0.57
C LEU A 41 13.22 -18.57 1.31
N GLY A 42 12.47 -19.52 0.73
CA GLY A 42 12.28 -20.85 1.31
C GLY A 42 11.03 -20.94 2.22
N PRO A 43 11.08 -21.67 3.34
CA PRO A 43 9.90 -21.97 4.15
C PRO A 43 9.17 -20.73 4.71
N GLU A 44 9.90 -19.65 4.96
CA GLU A 44 9.31 -18.40 5.45
C GLU A 44 8.43 -17.73 4.38
N ARG A 45 8.92 -17.63 3.14
CA ARG A 45 8.13 -17.17 1.99
C ARG A 45 6.85 -17.99 1.88
N ASP A 46 6.97 -19.31 1.88
CA ASP A 46 5.81 -20.19 1.67
C ASP A 46 4.78 -20.01 2.81
N THR A 47 5.23 -19.81 4.04
CA THR A 47 4.36 -19.52 5.19
C THR A 47 3.64 -18.18 5.04
N ARG A 48 4.36 -17.14 4.58
CA ARG A 48 3.78 -15.81 4.34
C ARG A 48 2.74 -15.86 3.23
N LEU A 49 3.05 -16.52 2.11
CA LEU A 49 2.12 -16.68 0.99
C LEU A 49 0.89 -17.49 1.39
N LEU A 50 1.07 -18.61 2.11
CA LEU A 50 -0.04 -19.39 2.66
C LEU A 50 -0.92 -18.54 3.59
N THR A 51 -0.33 -17.60 4.34
CA THR A 51 -1.09 -16.68 5.19
C THR A 51 -1.93 -15.72 4.34
N ALA A 52 -1.39 -15.20 3.23
CA ALA A 52 -2.16 -14.37 2.30
C ALA A 52 -3.34 -15.15 1.71
N ASP A 53 -3.12 -16.41 1.32
CA ASP A 53 -4.14 -17.30 0.78
C ASP A 53 -5.25 -17.57 1.81
N LYS A 54 -4.87 -17.94 3.06
CA LYS A 54 -5.83 -18.16 4.15
C LYS A 54 -6.67 -16.93 4.46
N LEU A 55 -6.07 -15.74 4.46
CA LEU A 55 -6.80 -14.47 4.64
C LEU A 55 -7.77 -14.21 3.50
N PHE A 56 -7.34 -14.41 2.26
CA PHE A 56 -8.15 -14.21 1.07
C PHE A 56 -9.31 -15.20 0.97
N GLU A 57 -9.11 -16.46 1.33
CA GLU A 57 -10.17 -17.47 1.38
C GLU A 57 -11.14 -17.27 2.56
N GLY A 58 -10.79 -16.44 3.55
CA GLY A 58 -11.55 -16.29 4.79
C GLY A 58 -11.43 -17.49 5.74
N LYS A 59 -10.35 -18.28 5.61
CA LYS A 59 -10.14 -19.51 6.41
C LYS A 59 -9.02 -19.31 7.42
N LEU A 60 -9.34 -18.70 8.56
CA LEU A 60 -8.42 -18.62 9.69
C LEU A 60 -8.81 -19.63 10.77
N GLU A 61 -7.90 -20.56 11.07
CA GLU A 61 -8.11 -21.61 12.09
C GLU A 61 -8.46 -21.02 13.48
N CYS A 62 -7.87 -19.88 13.83
CA CYS A 62 -8.11 -19.20 15.10
C CYS A 62 -9.35 -18.28 15.09
N LYS A 63 -9.99 -18.06 13.93
CA LYS A 63 -11.15 -17.17 13.79
C LYS A 63 -12.09 -17.69 12.68
N PRO A 64 -12.97 -18.66 12.99
CA PRO A 64 -13.81 -19.32 11.99
C PRO A 64 -14.86 -18.40 11.33
N ASP A 65 -15.26 -17.30 11.99
CA ASP A 65 -16.19 -16.30 11.42
C ASP A 65 -15.48 -15.23 10.55
N THR A 66 -14.27 -15.52 10.07
CA THR A 66 -13.51 -14.56 9.26
C THR A 66 -14.10 -14.50 7.86
N LYS A 67 -14.50 -13.30 7.43
CA LYS A 67 -14.80 -13.05 6.03
C LYS A 67 -13.51 -13.06 5.21
N PRO A 68 -13.55 -13.34 3.89
CA PRO A 68 -12.45 -13.07 2.98
C PRO A 68 -11.88 -11.65 3.13
N TRP A 69 -10.55 -11.52 3.22
CA TRP A 69 -9.87 -10.21 3.22
C TRP A 69 -9.14 -10.03 1.91
N PHE A 70 -9.17 -8.82 1.37
CA PHE A 70 -8.30 -8.43 0.28
C PHE A 70 -6.88 -8.22 0.83
N VAL A 71 -5.90 -8.90 0.26
CA VAL A 71 -4.49 -8.69 0.61
C VAL A 71 -3.87 -7.78 -0.43
N LEU A 72 -3.42 -6.59 0.00
CA LEU A 72 -2.83 -5.59 -0.88
C LEU A 72 -1.32 -5.46 -0.64
N GLY A 73 -0.61 -5.41 -1.76
CA GLY A 73 0.78 -5.02 -1.85
C GLY A 73 0.93 -3.51 -2.05
N TRP A 74 2.01 -3.11 -2.72
CA TRP A 74 2.29 -1.73 -3.10
C TRP A 74 2.99 -1.65 -4.45
N ASP A 75 2.84 -0.52 -5.12
CA ASP A 75 3.48 -0.24 -6.41
C ASP A 75 4.82 0.48 -6.24
N VAL A 76 4.87 1.37 -5.25
CA VAL A 76 6.03 2.21 -4.94
C VAL A 76 6.17 2.32 -3.43
N GLU A 77 7.42 2.31 -2.96
CA GLU A 77 7.75 2.50 -1.55
C GLU A 77 8.50 3.81 -1.38
N TRP A 78 7.97 4.68 -0.52
CA TRP A 78 8.64 5.88 -0.08
C TRP A 78 9.33 5.63 1.25
N TYR A 79 10.65 5.51 1.15
CA TYR A 79 11.58 5.51 2.26
C TYR A 79 12.12 6.92 2.50
N LEU A 80 11.96 7.42 3.72
CA LEU A 80 12.52 8.69 4.16
C LEU A 80 13.74 8.40 5.04
N ASP A 81 14.92 8.87 4.66
CA ASP A 81 16.10 8.67 5.49
C ASP A 81 15.96 9.40 6.84
N ALA A 82 16.19 8.67 7.94
CA ALA A 82 16.09 9.19 9.29
C ALA A 82 17.22 10.17 9.62
N GLU A 83 18.40 10.00 9.00
CA GLU A 83 19.66 10.64 9.42
C GLU A 83 20.13 11.80 8.52
N ALA A 84 19.52 12.01 7.35
CA ALA A 84 19.99 13.00 6.38
C ALA A 84 19.50 14.43 6.68
N THR A 85 20.40 15.42 6.55
CA THR A 85 20.01 16.82 6.33
C THR A 85 19.14 16.92 5.08
N TYR A 86 17.91 17.40 5.27
CA TYR A 86 16.82 17.15 4.34
C TYR A 86 16.56 18.33 3.41
N ASP A 87 16.70 18.13 2.09
CA ASP A 87 16.17 19.05 1.09
C ASP A 87 14.71 18.71 0.81
N ALA A 88 13.81 19.50 1.42
CA ALA A 88 12.38 19.32 1.35
C ALA A 88 11.83 19.34 -0.08
N GLN A 89 12.40 20.20 -0.92
CA GLN A 89 11.94 20.37 -2.29
C GLN A 89 12.42 19.20 -3.16
N LYS A 90 13.69 18.81 -3.00
CA LYS A 90 14.26 17.70 -3.76
C LYS A 90 13.53 16.39 -3.49
N GLU A 91 13.25 16.06 -2.22
CA GLU A 91 12.51 14.82 -1.96
C GLU A 91 11.08 14.90 -2.50
N LYS A 92 10.38 16.02 -2.26
CA LYS A 92 9.02 16.18 -2.78
C LYS A 92 8.96 15.88 -4.28
N CYS A 93 9.87 16.46 -5.05
CA CYS A 93 9.97 16.22 -6.50
C CYS A 93 10.30 14.76 -6.82
N LYS A 94 11.26 14.16 -6.10
CA LYS A 94 11.63 12.75 -6.28
C LYS A 94 10.45 11.81 -6.05
N VAL A 95 9.76 11.93 -4.92
CA VAL A 95 8.65 11.04 -4.55
C VAL A 95 7.46 11.21 -5.48
N ALA A 96 7.13 12.46 -5.85
CA ALA A 96 6.10 12.70 -6.85
C ALA A 96 6.44 12.01 -8.18
N GLN A 97 7.68 12.15 -8.65
CA GLN A 97 8.14 11.47 -9.87
C GLN A 97 8.12 9.95 -9.74
N ASP A 98 8.61 9.38 -8.63
CA ASP A 98 8.63 7.94 -8.39
C ASP A 98 7.21 7.32 -8.43
N ILE A 99 6.20 8.08 -7.98
CA ILE A 99 4.78 7.72 -8.05
C ILE A 99 4.25 7.82 -9.49
N VAL A 100 4.50 8.96 -10.16
CA VAL A 100 4.06 9.21 -11.54
C VAL A 100 4.61 8.14 -12.48
N ASP A 101 5.88 7.78 -12.34
CA ASP A 101 6.54 6.77 -13.15
C ASP A 101 5.89 5.38 -13.04
N GLN A 102 5.15 5.08 -11.97
CA GLN A 102 4.44 3.81 -11.85
C GLN A 102 3.25 3.71 -12.81
N PHE A 103 2.62 4.83 -13.18
CA PHE A 103 1.49 4.80 -14.12
C PHE A 103 1.91 4.35 -15.52
N ASP A 104 3.15 4.65 -15.93
CA ASP A 104 3.67 4.29 -17.25
C ASP A 104 4.33 2.89 -17.29
N LYS A 105 4.56 2.27 -16.13
CA LYS A 105 5.23 0.96 -16.02
C LYS A 105 4.28 -0.18 -16.32
N LYS A 106 4.48 -0.82 -17.49
CA LYS A 106 3.78 -2.06 -17.90
C LYS A 106 3.94 -3.25 -16.94
N TRP A 107 4.95 -3.22 -16.07
CA TRP A 107 5.31 -4.29 -15.16
C TRP A 107 5.21 -3.86 -13.70
N LYS A 108 4.44 -2.80 -13.42
CA LYS A 108 4.21 -2.37 -12.03
C LYS A 108 3.56 -3.50 -11.21
N PRO A 109 3.88 -3.61 -9.91
CA PRO A 109 3.38 -4.71 -9.08
C PRO A 109 1.85 -4.81 -8.98
N GLY A 110 1.18 -3.66 -8.90
CA GLY A 110 -0.26 -3.57 -8.70
C GLY A 110 -1.07 -3.83 -9.98
N PRO A 111 -2.26 -4.45 -9.86
CA PRO A 111 -3.01 -4.94 -11.01
C PRO A 111 -3.81 -3.88 -11.79
N SER A 112 -4.00 -2.68 -11.24
CA SER A 112 -4.78 -1.62 -11.88
C SER A 112 -3.87 -0.62 -12.59
N GLU A 113 -4.06 -0.40 -13.88
CA GLU A 113 -3.25 0.54 -14.68
C GLU A 113 -3.41 2.00 -14.21
N ASP A 114 -4.62 2.40 -13.78
CA ASP A 114 -4.94 3.78 -13.40
C ASP A 114 -4.80 4.07 -11.89
N HIS A 115 -4.26 3.14 -11.11
CA HIS A 115 -4.06 3.33 -9.66
C HIS A 115 -2.62 2.98 -9.26
N VAL A 116 -2.13 3.66 -8.22
CA VAL A 116 -0.82 3.42 -7.62
C VAL A 116 -1.00 3.37 -6.10
N VAL A 117 -0.58 2.26 -5.48
CA VAL A 117 -0.53 2.10 -4.03
C VAL A 117 0.85 2.47 -3.52
N LEU A 118 0.91 3.57 -2.76
CA LEU A 118 2.12 4.04 -2.09
C LEU A 118 2.27 3.40 -0.71
N LEU A 119 3.39 2.70 -0.49
CA LEU A 119 3.83 2.27 0.83
C LEU A 119 4.73 3.34 1.45
N THR A 120 4.46 3.69 2.70
CA THR A 120 5.41 4.42 3.56
C THR A 120 5.15 4.06 5.03
N HIS A 121 5.94 4.61 5.95
CA HIS A 121 5.82 4.36 7.38
C HIS A 121 5.68 5.65 8.17
N ASP A 122 4.88 5.60 9.24
CA ASP A 122 4.61 6.73 10.13
C ASP A 122 5.84 7.26 10.86
N TYR A 123 6.74 6.36 11.29
CA TYR A 123 7.98 6.73 11.98
C TYR A 123 8.95 7.57 11.14
N PHE A 124 8.73 7.67 9.82
CA PHE A 124 9.46 8.62 8.98
C PHE A 124 9.03 10.07 9.24
N PHE A 125 7.80 10.32 9.69
CA PHE A 125 7.20 11.67 9.74
C PHE A 125 6.99 12.17 11.17
N VAL A 126 7.96 11.91 12.04
CA VAL A 126 7.87 12.18 13.49
C VAL A 126 8.05 13.65 13.90
N ASP A 127 8.54 14.50 12.99
CA ASP A 127 8.72 15.93 13.22
C ASP A 127 8.00 16.78 12.16
N GLU A 128 7.79 18.06 12.47
CA GLU A 128 7.03 18.98 11.62
C GLU A 128 7.66 19.16 10.24
N ALA A 129 9.00 19.19 10.17
CA ALA A 129 9.70 19.34 8.90
C ALA A 129 9.41 18.15 8.00
N LYS A 130 9.57 16.92 8.50
CA LYS A 130 9.29 15.67 7.78
C LYS A 130 7.80 15.57 7.41
N ALA A 131 6.90 15.86 8.34
CA ALA A 131 5.46 15.86 8.08
C ALA A 131 5.05 16.88 6.99
N SER A 132 5.75 18.03 6.90
CA SER A 132 5.49 19.02 5.87
C SER A 132 5.79 18.51 4.46
N ILE A 133 6.76 17.59 4.29
CA ILE A 133 7.03 16.98 2.99
C ILE A 133 5.89 16.08 2.56
N PHE A 134 5.35 15.26 3.47
CA PHE A 134 4.17 14.43 3.18
C PHE A 134 3.01 15.28 2.64
N ARG A 135 2.70 16.39 3.32
CA ARG A 135 1.70 17.35 2.85
C ARG A 135 2.05 17.91 1.46
N ASN A 136 3.31 18.30 1.24
CA ASN A 136 3.74 18.91 -0.01
C ASN A 136 3.72 17.91 -1.19
N VAL A 137 4.00 16.62 -0.95
CA VAL A 137 3.86 15.55 -1.96
C VAL A 137 2.40 15.38 -2.36
N ILE A 138 1.47 15.35 -1.39
CA ILE A 138 0.03 15.30 -1.69
C ILE A 138 -0.39 16.50 -2.54
N ALA A 139 0.03 17.71 -2.16
CA ALA A 139 -0.30 18.92 -2.90
C ALA A 139 0.27 18.89 -4.34
N GLU A 140 1.51 18.42 -4.52
CA GLU A 140 2.12 18.28 -5.84
C GLU A 140 1.34 17.31 -6.73
N LEU A 141 0.99 16.12 -6.21
CA LEU A 141 0.20 15.14 -6.95
C LEU A 141 -1.17 15.69 -7.36
N GLN A 142 -1.82 16.42 -6.46
CA GLN A 142 -3.10 17.08 -6.77
C GLN A 142 -2.96 18.17 -7.84
N LEU A 143 -1.88 18.96 -7.82
CA LEU A 143 -1.58 19.95 -8.85
C LEU A 143 -1.31 19.31 -10.21
N LEU A 144 -0.70 18.12 -10.23
CA LEU A 144 -0.50 17.31 -11.43
C LEU A 144 -1.79 16.61 -11.93
N GLY A 145 -2.90 16.73 -11.20
CA GLY A 145 -4.21 16.21 -11.60
C GLY A 145 -4.56 14.84 -11.02
N TYR A 146 -3.74 14.27 -10.12
CA TYR A 146 -4.05 13.01 -9.46
C TYR A 146 -5.04 13.19 -8.32
N THR A 147 -5.85 12.17 -8.08
CA THR A 147 -6.73 12.09 -6.90
C THR A 147 -6.13 11.16 -5.86
N ILE A 148 -6.30 11.49 -4.59
CA ILE A 148 -5.84 10.68 -3.46
C ILE A 148 -7.05 9.97 -2.85
N GLY A 149 -6.99 8.64 -2.78
CA GLY A 149 -8.05 7.80 -2.25
C GLY A 149 -7.55 6.87 -1.15
N THR A 150 -8.47 6.06 -0.63
CA THR A 150 -8.21 5.01 0.36
C THR A 150 -8.32 3.62 -0.28
N LEU A 151 -7.72 2.59 0.34
CA LEU A 151 -7.68 1.24 -0.26
C LEU A 151 -9.06 0.62 -0.48
N ASP A 152 -10.09 1.04 0.25
CA ASP A 152 -11.47 0.60 0.03
C ASP A 152 -12.08 1.13 -1.28
N GLN A 153 -11.44 2.10 -1.92
CA GLN A 153 -11.79 2.62 -3.23
C GLN A 153 -10.95 2.00 -4.35
N TYR A 154 -9.99 1.13 -4.04
CA TYR A 154 -9.16 0.48 -5.04
C TYR A 154 -10.03 -0.40 -5.95
N PRO A 155 -9.88 -0.33 -7.29
CA PRO A 155 -10.76 -1.02 -8.20
C PRO A 155 -10.51 -2.53 -8.13
N LEU A 156 -11.51 -3.26 -7.68
CA LEU A 156 -11.53 -4.71 -7.73
C LEU A 156 -12.20 -5.15 -9.03
N LYS A 157 -11.56 -6.04 -9.79
CA LYS A 157 -12.23 -6.71 -10.92
C LYS A 157 -13.35 -7.58 -10.32
N GLN A 158 -14.59 -7.28 -10.66
CA GLN A 158 -15.76 -8.09 -10.29
C GLN A 158 -15.95 -9.22 -11.29
#